data_AF-A0A944WUU6-F1
#
_entry.id   AF-A0A944WUU6-F1
#
_cell.length_a   1.000
_cell.length_b   1.000
_cell.length_c   1.000
_cell.angle_alpha   90.00
_cell.angle_beta   90.00
_cell.angle_gamma   90.00
#
_symmetry.space_group_name_H-M   'P 1'
#
loop_
_entity.id
_entity.type
_entity.pdbx_description
1 polymer ?
#
loop_
_entity_poly.entity_id
_entity_poly.type
_entity_poly.pdbx_seq_one_letter_code
_entity_poly.pdbx_strand_id
1 'polypeptide(L)'
;MSERTPQDSGFANNWPANAPDETDEAVLANNLANNLASDQEAGFQISENFQRYDQRDDIFNRAWWDEAVMSDDVVAFYSAQQRPDPRKGDGYTQWDFALLNSSWAVARDYAARGMPDGVREGFLDSFATFVPQAGEKADLPDTTETTARVRQVAKFLGADLFGVTAYDERWVYAHAARVDTPTREEKDNVDMSGMTTVIVLGHHMDHDLVKAYPSALAAAATGREYSHEAAIVTSIASFIHGLGYKAVASSNDTALSIPYAIKAGMGEYGRNQMIITEEFGPRVRFSKIFTDLPLEHNKPKRFGVHEFCSICNKCADACPPKALPFGPPEEGGPNRSSIKGVTKWTANGEKCFKYWTKLRADCAICMRACPYNKDYSKWTMRLYQRLMGTGLRRLMLWLDNRLGYGARVLPKDWWRKGMEG
;
A
#
# COMPACT_ATOMS: atom_id res chain seq x y z
N MET A 1 39.59 16.38 40.32
CA MET A 1 39.25 17.82 40.18
C MET A 1 39.32 18.14 38.69
N SER A 2 38.26 18.40 37.95
CA SER A 2 36.98 19.01 38.32
C SER A 2 35.79 18.23 37.76
N GLU A 3 34.77 18.11 38.60
CA GLU A 3 33.43 17.64 38.27
C GLU A 3 32.74 18.70 37.40
N ARG A 4 32.01 18.27 36.36
CA ARG A 4 30.95 19.09 35.75
C ARG A 4 29.64 18.36 35.94
N THR A 5 28.77 19.02 36.69
CA THR A 5 27.39 18.67 36.98
C THR A 5 26.50 18.75 35.72
N PRO A 6 25.44 17.94 35.64
CA PRO A 6 24.44 18.01 34.59
C PRO A 6 23.23 18.86 35.04
N GLN A 7 23.04 20.04 34.46
CA GLN A 7 21.78 20.80 34.56
C GLN A 7 21.71 21.85 33.45
N ASP A 8 20.91 21.56 32.42
CA ASP A 8 19.95 22.47 31.76
C ASP A 8 19.48 21.82 30.44
N SER A 9 18.60 20.82 30.56
CA SER A 9 17.80 20.33 29.42
C SER A 9 16.50 21.14 29.33
N GLY A 10 16.65 22.40 28.96
CA GLY A 10 15.54 23.22 28.47
C GLY A 10 15.23 22.90 27.01
N PHE A 11 14.75 21.68 26.71
CA PHE A 11 14.13 21.41 25.41
C PHE A 11 12.66 21.84 25.48
N ALA A 12 12.43 23.11 25.21
CA ALA A 12 11.10 23.62 24.92
C ALA A 12 10.59 23.03 23.59
N ASN A 13 9.40 22.45 23.65
CA ASN A 13 8.61 21.92 22.53
C ASN A 13 8.20 23.03 21.53
N ASN A 14 9.12 23.54 20.71
CA ASN A 14 8.78 24.45 19.61
C ASN A 14 9.58 24.08 18.35
N TRP A 15 9.11 23.09 17.59
CA TRP A 15 9.55 22.87 16.21
C TRP A 15 8.44 23.39 15.28
N PRO A 16 8.72 24.38 14.40
CA PRO A 16 7.70 25.05 13.58
C PRO A 16 7.13 24.21 12.43
N ALA A 17 7.49 22.93 12.29
CA ALA A 17 7.10 22.06 11.16
C ALA A 17 5.72 21.37 11.33
N ASN A 18 4.82 21.88 12.17
CA ASN A 18 3.46 21.35 12.33
C ASN A 18 2.37 22.44 12.23
N ALA A 19 2.74 23.68 11.88
CA ALA A 19 1.76 24.70 11.55
C ALA A 19 1.44 24.56 10.06
N PRO A 20 0.18 24.34 9.67
CA PRO A 20 -0.20 24.42 8.26
C PRO A 20 0.13 25.82 7.75
N ASP A 21 0.71 25.94 6.57
CA ASP A 21 0.76 27.24 5.89
C ASP A 21 -0.69 27.74 5.70
N GLU A 22 -0.95 29.04 5.90
CA GLU A 22 -2.31 29.60 5.79
C GLU A 22 -2.96 29.33 4.40
N THR A 23 -2.14 29.04 3.38
CA THR A 23 -2.58 28.60 2.05
C THR A 23 -3.14 27.17 2.01
N ASP A 24 -2.72 26.28 2.92
CA ASP A 24 -3.17 24.88 2.97
C ASP A 24 -4.58 24.75 3.58
N GLU A 25 -4.93 25.55 4.58
CA GLU A 25 -6.24 25.44 5.25
C GLU A 25 -7.42 25.75 4.31
N ALA A 26 -7.30 26.78 3.48
CA ALA A 26 -8.34 27.14 2.50
C ALA A 26 -8.46 26.10 1.37
N VAL A 27 -7.34 25.52 0.93
CA VAL A 27 -7.31 24.43 -0.06
C VAL A 27 -7.91 23.16 0.53
N LEU A 28 -7.61 22.84 1.79
CA LEU A 28 -8.18 21.70 2.51
C LEU A 28 -9.69 21.84 2.71
N ALA A 29 -10.17 23.01 3.14
CA ALA A 29 -11.59 23.29 3.33
C ALA A 29 -12.39 23.18 2.01
N ASN A 30 -11.85 23.74 0.92
CA ASN A 30 -12.46 23.62 -0.41
C ASN A 30 -12.45 22.17 -0.92
N ASN A 31 -11.36 21.42 -0.70
CA ASN A 31 -11.29 20.01 -1.07
C ASN A 31 -12.25 19.13 -0.26
N LEU A 32 -12.44 19.40 1.03
CA LEU A 32 -13.42 18.72 1.88
C LEU A 32 -14.85 18.94 1.35
N ALA A 33 -15.20 20.17 0.99
CA ALA A 33 -16.52 20.48 0.43
C ALA A 33 -16.74 19.82 -0.95
N ASN A 34 -15.75 19.88 -1.83
CA ASN A 34 -15.85 19.36 -3.20
C ASN A 34 -15.92 17.83 -3.26
N ASN A 35 -15.34 17.13 -2.28
CA ASN A 35 -15.29 15.67 -2.26
C ASN A 35 -16.37 15.00 -1.39
N LEU A 36 -17.19 15.77 -0.67
CA LEU A 36 -18.12 15.26 0.33
C LEU A 36 -19.03 14.12 -0.19
N ALA A 37 -19.59 14.28 -1.40
CA ALA A 37 -20.44 13.24 -2.00
C ALA A 37 -19.66 11.94 -2.26
N SER A 38 -18.45 12.05 -2.83
CA SER A 38 -17.59 10.89 -3.08
C SER A 38 -17.10 10.23 -1.78
N ASP A 39 -16.88 11.02 -0.74
CA ASP A 39 -16.47 10.54 0.58
C ASP A 39 -17.60 9.78 1.27
N GLN A 40 -18.84 10.27 1.15
CA GLN A 40 -20.03 9.57 1.64
C GLN A 40 -20.23 8.22 0.94
N GLU A 41 -20.10 8.19 -0.40
CA GLU A 41 -20.15 6.93 -1.17
C GLU A 41 -19.03 5.97 -0.74
N ALA A 42 -17.81 6.47 -0.51
CA ALA A 42 -16.66 5.69 -0.07
C ALA A 42 -16.71 5.28 1.41
N GLY A 43 -17.60 5.89 2.21
CA GLY A 43 -17.67 5.70 3.65
C GLY A 43 -16.52 6.34 4.43
N PHE A 44 -15.88 7.36 3.87
CA PHE A 44 -14.81 8.07 4.56
C PHE A 44 -15.38 8.95 5.67
N GLN A 45 -14.72 8.89 6.83
CA GLN A 45 -15.01 9.73 7.98
C GLN A 45 -13.78 10.58 8.23
N ILE A 46 -13.83 11.82 7.75
CA ILE A 46 -12.74 12.78 7.79
C ILE A 46 -13.18 13.96 8.65
N SER A 47 -12.41 14.27 9.68
CA SER A 47 -12.67 15.37 10.61
C SER A 47 -12.06 16.68 10.10
N GLU A 48 -12.39 17.79 10.76
CA GLU A 48 -11.70 19.08 10.59
C GLU A 48 -10.20 19.04 10.98
N ASN A 49 -9.77 18.08 11.81
CA ASN A 49 -8.36 17.89 12.20
C ASN A 49 -7.51 17.18 11.12
N PHE A 50 -8.05 17.00 9.92
CA PHE A 50 -7.34 16.30 8.84
C PHE A 50 -6.08 17.05 8.44
N GLN A 51 -4.98 16.32 8.32
CA GLN A 51 -3.71 16.82 7.81
C GLN A 51 -3.22 15.89 6.71
N ARG A 52 -2.74 16.47 5.61
CA ARG A 52 -1.98 15.72 4.61
C ARG A 52 -0.78 15.05 5.29
N TYR A 53 -0.38 13.91 4.74
CA TYR A 53 0.63 13.08 5.37
C TYR A 53 2.01 13.34 4.78
N ASP A 54 3.02 13.52 5.63
CA ASP A 54 4.41 13.59 5.18
C ASP A 54 5.01 12.20 5.02
N GLN A 55 5.57 11.94 3.85
CA GLN A 55 6.13 10.62 3.56
C GLN A 55 7.30 10.27 4.50
N ARG A 56 8.05 11.28 4.97
CA ARG A 56 9.13 11.11 5.94
C ARG A 56 8.68 10.42 7.24
N ASP A 57 7.42 10.61 7.64
CA ASP A 57 6.84 10.06 8.85
C ASP A 57 6.32 8.62 8.67
N ASP A 58 6.37 8.07 7.44
CA ASP A 58 6.11 6.65 7.25
C ASP A 58 7.16 5.81 7.98
N ILE A 59 6.76 4.60 8.38
CA ILE A 59 7.59 3.77 9.25
C ILE A 59 8.91 3.33 8.60
N PHE A 60 8.95 3.25 7.27
CA PHE A 60 10.14 2.85 6.52
C PHE A 60 11.14 4.00 6.42
N ASN A 61 10.68 5.24 6.30
CA ASN A 61 11.52 6.44 6.34
C ASN A 61 12.01 6.73 7.76
N ARG A 62 11.13 6.68 8.77
CA ARG A 62 11.49 6.82 10.20
C ARG A 62 12.57 5.86 10.65
N ALA A 63 12.66 4.68 10.02
CA ALA A 63 13.71 3.69 10.29
C ALA A 63 15.15 4.20 10.09
N TRP A 64 15.34 5.37 9.47
CA TRP A 64 16.65 5.97 9.19
C TRP A 64 17.01 7.17 10.06
N TRP A 65 16.04 7.80 10.74
CA TRP A 65 16.26 9.05 11.45
C TRP A 65 15.58 9.15 12.83
N ASP A 66 14.56 8.32 13.08
CA ASP A 66 13.82 8.34 14.34
C ASP A 66 14.43 7.34 15.32
N GLU A 67 15.02 7.86 16.41
CA GLU A 67 15.66 7.08 17.46
C GLU A 67 14.74 6.03 18.09
N ALA A 68 13.41 6.24 18.08
CA ALA A 68 12.45 5.25 18.60
C ALA A 68 12.28 4.03 17.68
N VAL A 69 12.65 4.14 16.41
CA VAL A 69 12.50 3.10 15.38
C VAL A 69 13.83 2.46 15.01
N MET A 70 14.89 3.27 14.95
CA MET A 70 16.25 2.83 14.61
C MET A 70 16.73 1.72 15.55
N SER A 71 17.36 0.69 14.97
CA SER A 71 18.00 -0.40 15.71
C SER A 71 18.91 -1.22 14.80
N ASP A 72 19.80 -2.02 15.37
CA ASP A 72 20.60 -3.00 14.62
C ASP A 72 19.71 -3.97 13.83
N ASP A 73 18.51 -4.24 14.35
CA ASP A 73 17.51 -5.04 13.66
C ASP A 73 16.99 -4.36 12.39
N VAL A 74 16.86 -3.04 12.37
CA VAL A 74 16.51 -2.31 11.14
C VAL A 74 17.61 -2.44 10.09
N VAL A 75 18.86 -2.21 10.49
CA VAL A 75 20.02 -2.29 9.60
C VAL A 75 20.13 -3.67 8.96
N ALA A 76 20.03 -4.72 9.77
CA ALA A 76 20.14 -6.08 9.26
C ALA A 76 18.90 -6.52 8.45
N PHE A 77 17.71 -5.93 8.64
CA PHE A 77 16.56 -6.15 7.75
C PHE A 77 16.82 -5.61 6.34
N TYR A 78 17.23 -4.36 6.22
CA TYR A 78 17.53 -3.78 4.91
C TYR A 78 18.75 -4.44 4.24
N SER A 79 19.75 -4.84 5.03
CA SER A 79 20.88 -5.64 4.53
C SER A 79 20.42 -6.99 3.98
N ALA A 80 19.53 -7.70 4.70
CA ALA A 80 19.02 -9.00 4.30
C ALA A 80 18.27 -8.99 2.95
N GLN A 81 17.71 -7.84 2.57
CA GLN A 81 17.07 -7.67 1.26
C GLN A 81 18.08 -7.75 0.11
N GLN A 82 19.32 -7.29 0.29
CA GLN A 82 20.35 -7.32 -0.76
C GLN A 82 21.31 -8.51 -0.60
N ARG A 83 21.62 -8.88 0.65
CA ARG A 83 22.54 -9.94 1.02
C ARG A 83 21.75 -11.02 1.75
N PRO A 84 21.54 -12.20 1.17
CA PRO A 84 20.81 -13.28 1.84
C PRO A 84 21.29 -13.52 3.28
N ASP A 85 20.37 -13.62 4.24
CA ASP A 85 20.63 -14.00 5.64
C ASP A 85 20.02 -15.38 5.95
N PRO A 86 20.50 -16.47 5.32
CA PRO A 86 19.87 -17.78 5.44
C PRO A 86 20.00 -18.36 6.85
N ARG A 87 18.95 -19.06 7.28
CA ARG A 87 18.83 -19.70 8.59
C ARG A 87 18.45 -21.17 8.41
N LYS A 88 18.68 -21.99 9.44
CA LYS A 88 18.29 -23.40 9.45
C LYS A 88 16.76 -23.63 9.50
N GLY A 89 15.97 -22.58 9.68
CA GLY A 89 14.51 -22.67 9.78
C GLY A 89 13.82 -22.76 8.42
N ASP A 90 12.75 -23.57 8.35
CA ASP A 90 11.90 -23.70 7.16
C ASP A 90 11.34 -22.33 6.72
N GLY A 91 11.55 -21.99 5.43
CA GLY A 91 11.18 -20.70 4.84
C GLY A 91 12.19 -19.57 4.97
N TYR A 92 13.39 -19.85 5.50
CA TYR A 92 14.49 -18.89 5.62
C TYR A 92 15.80 -19.49 5.08
N THR A 93 15.74 -20.53 4.26
CA THR A 93 16.92 -21.13 3.65
C THR A 93 17.48 -20.24 2.54
N GLN A 94 18.66 -20.60 2.00
CA GLN A 94 19.24 -19.88 0.87
C GLN A 94 18.33 -19.91 -0.37
N TRP A 95 17.58 -20.99 -0.60
CA TRP A 95 16.61 -21.08 -1.69
C TRP A 95 15.48 -20.07 -1.53
N ASP A 96 14.98 -19.90 -0.31
CA ASP A 96 13.90 -18.97 0.01
C ASP A 96 14.34 -17.51 -0.22
N PHE A 97 15.56 -17.16 0.22
CA PHE A 97 16.13 -15.82 -0.01
C PHE A 97 16.52 -15.59 -1.48
N ALA A 98 16.97 -16.62 -2.20
CA ALA A 98 17.24 -16.51 -3.64
C ALA A 98 15.96 -16.18 -4.41
N LEU A 99 14.84 -16.89 -4.11
CA LEU A 99 13.55 -16.57 -4.71
C LEU A 99 13.10 -15.15 -4.33
N LEU A 100 13.14 -14.80 -3.04
CA LEU A 100 12.80 -13.46 -2.57
C LEU A 100 13.58 -12.39 -3.33
N ASN A 101 14.90 -12.48 -3.38
CA ASN A 101 15.74 -11.46 -4.02
C ASN A 101 15.50 -11.39 -5.53
N SER A 102 15.34 -12.53 -6.20
CA SER A 102 15.01 -12.56 -7.63
C SER A 102 13.66 -11.91 -7.93
N SER A 103 12.67 -12.08 -7.05
CA SER A 103 11.33 -11.53 -7.23
C SER A 103 11.32 -10.00 -7.22
N TRP A 104 12.28 -9.36 -6.54
CA TRP A 104 12.41 -7.90 -6.45
C TRP A 104 13.29 -7.27 -7.55
N ALA A 105 13.86 -8.06 -8.46
CA ALA A 105 14.91 -7.57 -9.37
C ALA A 105 14.50 -6.33 -10.17
N VAL A 106 13.35 -6.38 -10.84
CA VAL A 106 12.87 -5.27 -11.68
C VAL A 106 12.57 -4.04 -10.85
N ALA A 107 11.83 -4.18 -9.74
CA ALA A 107 11.55 -3.06 -8.84
C ALA A 107 12.82 -2.39 -8.30
N ARG A 108 13.87 -3.16 -8.05
CA ARG A 108 15.17 -2.65 -7.59
C ARG A 108 15.92 -1.91 -8.69
N ASP A 109 15.91 -2.41 -9.92
CA ASP A 109 16.53 -1.73 -11.05
C ASP A 109 15.90 -0.35 -11.27
N TYR A 110 14.55 -0.29 -11.22
CA TYR A 110 13.81 0.96 -11.25
C TYR A 110 14.19 1.91 -10.11
N ALA A 111 14.21 1.42 -8.86
CA ALA A 111 14.55 2.22 -7.70
C ALA A 111 16.02 2.67 -7.66
N ALA A 112 16.92 1.93 -8.32
CA ALA A 112 18.35 2.21 -8.34
C ALA A 112 18.75 3.24 -9.41
N ARG A 113 17.96 3.40 -10.49
CA ARG A 113 18.37 4.20 -11.66
C ARG A 113 18.72 5.65 -11.33
N GLY A 114 17.96 6.27 -10.42
CA GLY A 114 18.12 7.68 -10.01
C GLY A 114 18.75 7.85 -8.62
N MET A 115 19.20 6.76 -8.00
CA MET A 115 19.72 6.79 -6.62
C MET A 115 20.91 7.75 -6.43
N PRO A 116 21.86 7.91 -7.39
CA PRO A 116 22.93 8.91 -7.27
C PRO A 116 22.44 10.35 -7.12
N ASP A 117 21.24 10.65 -7.63
CA ASP A 117 20.62 11.98 -7.62
C ASP A 117 19.55 12.11 -6.52
N GLY A 118 19.50 11.17 -5.57
CA GLY A 118 18.52 11.18 -4.48
C GLY A 118 17.09 10.85 -4.92
N VAL A 119 16.94 10.12 -6.04
CA VAL A 119 15.66 9.65 -6.57
C VAL A 119 15.52 8.15 -6.32
N ARG A 120 14.40 7.74 -5.72
CA ARG A 120 14.08 6.33 -5.48
C ARG A 120 12.71 5.97 -6.01
N GLU A 121 12.68 5.62 -7.28
CA GLU A 121 11.45 5.45 -8.05
C GLU A 121 10.56 4.30 -7.56
N GLY A 122 9.25 4.55 -7.53
CA GLY A 122 8.23 3.61 -7.04
C GLY A 122 8.13 3.53 -5.51
N PHE A 123 9.06 4.15 -4.77
CA PHE A 123 9.08 4.15 -3.30
C PHE A 123 8.98 5.55 -2.71
N LEU A 124 9.89 6.46 -3.10
CA LEU A 124 9.93 7.84 -2.61
C LEU A 124 9.76 8.86 -3.74
N ASP A 125 9.86 8.41 -4.99
CA ASP A 125 9.73 9.24 -6.18
C ASP A 125 8.86 8.54 -7.22
N SER A 126 8.11 9.31 -8.01
CA SER A 126 7.38 8.78 -9.15
C SER A 126 8.32 8.21 -10.22
N PHE A 127 7.80 7.33 -11.07
CA PHE A 127 8.62 6.73 -12.12
C PHE A 127 8.92 7.73 -13.23
N ALA A 128 10.19 7.84 -13.63
CA ALA A 128 10.56 8.64 -14.78
C ALA A 128 10.00 8.03 -16.08
N THR A 129 9.34 8.85 -16.88
CA THR A 129 8.78 8.48 -18.19
C THR A 129 9.70 8.96 -19.30
N PHE A 130 10.24 8.03 -20.09
CA PHE A 130 11.16 8.35 -21.17
C PHE A 130 10.50 8.48 -22.53
N VAL A 131 9.25 8.03 -22.67
CA VAL A 131 8.46 8.28 -23.88
C VAL A 131 8.04 9.75 -23.87
N PRO A 132 8.48 10.55 -24.85
CA PRO A 132 8.06 11.93 -24.95
C PRO A 132 6.54 12.01 -25.10
N GLN A 133 5.92 12.98 -24.44
CA GLN A 133 4.52 13.28 -24.68
C GLN A 133 4.34 13.71 -26.14
N ALA A 134 3.35 13.14 -26.83
CA ALA A 134 3.03 13.55 -28.19
C ALA A 134 2.66 15.04 -28.21
N GLY A 135 3.15 15.77 -29.23
CA GLY A 135 2.92 17.21 -29.34
C GLY A 135 1.46 17.59 -29.60
N GLU A 136 0.67 16.66 -30.13
CA GLU A 136 -0.76 16.81 -30.38
C GLU A 136 -1.53 15.78 -29.55
N LYS A 137 -2.66 16.21 -28.96
CA LYS A 137 -3.57 15.31 -28.27
C LYS A 137 -4.31 14.46 -29.30
N ALA A 138 -4.40 13.16 -29.04
CA ALA A 138 -5.17 12.24 -29.86
C ALA A 138 -6.66 12.65 -29.90
N ASP A 139 -7.31 12.44 -31.04
CA ASP A 139 -8.77 12.55 -31.14
C ASP A 139 -9.41 11.39 -30.33
N LEU A 140 -10.04 11.75 -29.21
CA LEU A 140 -10.63 10.77 -28.31
C LEU A 140 -12.08 10.52 -28.71
N PRO A 141 -12.56 9.26 -28.66
CA PRO A 141 -14.00 9.01 -28.65
C PRO A 141 -14.62 9.55 -27.35
N ASP A 142 -15.88 9.24 -27.08
CA ASP A 142 -16.48 9.61 -25.81
C ASP A 142 -15.72 9.02 -24.60
N THR A 143 -15.98 9.57 -23.41
CA THR A 143 -15.24 9.24 -22.19
C THR A 143 -15.40 7.76 -21.80
N THR A 144 -16.56 7.15 -22.07
CA THR A 144 -16.83 5.74 -21.78
C THR A 144 -15.99 4.83 -22.67
N GLU A 145 -15.97 5.09 -23.98
CA GLU A 145 -15.14 4.32 -24.91
C GLU A 145 -13.65 4.55 -24.65
N THR A 146 -13.23 5.78 -24.37
CA THR A 146 -11.84 6.11 -24.01
C THR A 146 -11.41 5.28 -22.79
N THR A 147 -12.25 5.23 -21.75
CA THR A 147 -11.99 4.43 -20.54
C THR A 147 -11.93 2.94 -20.84
N ALA A 148 -12.81 2.43 -21.71
CA ALA A 148 -12.77 1.04 -22.15
C ALA A 148 -11.48 0.69 -22.90
N ARG A 149 -10.97 1.59 -23.76
CA ARG A 149 -9.69 1.43 -24.46
C ARG A 149 -8.52 1.40 -23.48
N VAL A 150 -8.45 2.33 -22.52
CA VAL A 150 -7.38 2.35 -21.51
C VAL A 150 -7.44 1.10 -20.62
N ARG A 151 -8.64 0.66 -20.22
CA ARG A 151 -8.83 -0.61 -19.49
C ARG A 151 -8.33 -1.81 -20.29
N GLN A 152 -8.58 -1.86 -21.59
CA GLN A 152 -8.09 -2.92 -22.47
C GLN A 152 -6.56 -2.90 -22.58
N VAL A 153 -5.94 -1.72 -22.63
CA VAL A 153 -4.47 -1.56 -22.58
C VAL A 153 -3.92 -2.06 -21.24
N ALA A 154 -4.53 -1.68 -20.13
CA ALA A 154 -4.11 -2.15 -18.80
C ALA A 154 -4.18 -3.67 -18.68
N LYS A 155 -5.26 -4.28 -19.19
CA LYS A 155 -5.41 -5.75 -19.26
C LYS A 155 -4.35 -6.39 -20.14
N PHE A 156 -4.08 -5.83 -21.32
CA PHE A 156 -3.05 -6.32 -22.23
C PHE A 156 -1.66 -6.30 -21.59
N LEU A 157 -1.35 -5.24 -20.84
CA LEU A 157 -0.05 -5.07 -20.19
C LEU A 157 0.09 -5.87 -18.89
N GLY A 158 -1.02 -6.39 -18.34
CA GLY A 158 -1.01 -7.36 -17.24
C GLY A 158 -1.57 -6.88 -15.91
N ALA A 159 -2.28 -5.75 -15.85
CA ALA A 159 -3.00 -5.36 -14.64
C ALA A 159 -4.19 -6.31 -14.38
N ASP A 160 -4.32 -6.81 -13.15
CA ASP A 160 -5.42 -7.71 -12.78
C ASP A 160 -6.72 -6.96 -12.50
N LEU A 161 -6.60 -5.77 -11.89
CA LEU A 161 -7.70 -4.87 -11.61
C LEU A 161 -7.41 -3.49 -12.20
N PHE A 162 -8.48 -2.83 -12.65
CA PHE A 162 -8.44 -1.47 -13.19
C PHE A 162 -9.64 -0.69 -12.68
N GLY A 163 -9.36 0.48 -12.09
CA GLY A 163 -10.36 1.41 -11.62
C GLY A 163 -9.89 2.84 -11.84
N VAL A 164 -10.84 3.76 -11.95
CA VAL A 164 -10.57 5.17 -12.21
C VAL A 164 -11.31 6.00 -11.15
N THR A 165 -10.68 7.05 -10.65
CA THR A 165 -11.29 8.00 -9.72
C THR A 165 -10.79 9.41 -10.00
N ALA A 166 -11.48 10.41 -9.47
CA ALA A 166 -10.99 11.79 -9.46
C ALA A 166 -9.69 11.93 -8.67
N TYR A 167 -8.87 12.90 -9.07
CA TYR A 167 -7.77 13.42 -8.28
C TYR A 167 -8.26 14.07 -6.97
N ASP A 168 -7.54 13.84 -5.87
CA ASP A 168 -7.89 14.34 -4.54
C ASP A 168 -6.61 14.65 -3.75
N GLU A 169 -6.22 15.92 -3.74
CA GLU A 169 -4.97 16.44 -3.14
C GLU A 169 -4.77 15.98 -1.69
N ARG A 170 -5.86 15.76 -0.94
CA ARG A 170 -5.80 15.32 0.46
C ARG A 170 -4.99 14.03 0.63
N TRP A 171 -5.01 13.15 -0.36
CA TRP A 171 -4.31 11.86 -0.29
C TRP A 171 -2.90 11.91 -0.88
N VAL A 172 -2.50 13.01 -1.49
CA VAL A 172 -1.14 13.25 -1.97
C VAL A 172 -0.27 13.61 -0.77
N TYR A 173 0.94 13.04 -0.69
CA TYR A 173 1.85 13.37 0.41
C TYR A 173 2.14 14.87 0.40
N ALA A 174 2.17 15.52 1.56
CA ALA A 174 2.52 16.94 1.67
C ALA A 174 3.95 17.14 1.15
N HIS A 175 4.89 16.37 1.68
CA HIS A 175 6.26 16.29 1.19
C HIS A 175 6.69 14.83 0.94
N ALA A 176 7.60 14.66 -0.01
CA ALA A 176 8.33 13.41 -0.21
C ALA A 176 9.59 13.38 0.67
N ALA A 177 10.12 12.19 0.95
CA ALA A 177 11.34 12.04 1.76
C ALA A 177 12.59 11.98 0.88
N ARG A 178 13.64 12.74 1.24
CA ARG A 178 14.94 12.71 0.56
C ARG A 178 15.71 11.44 0.89
N VAL A 179 15.98 10.61 -0.12
CA VAL A 179 16.65 9.31 0.06
C VAL A 179 18.16 9.43 0.30
N ASP A 180 18.75 10.50 -0.21
CA ASP A 180 20.17 10.86 -0.20
C ASP A 180 20.63 11.52 1.11
N THR A 181 19.69 11.87 1.99
CA THR A 181 20.00 12.44 3.31
C THR A 181 19.90 11.38 4.40
N PRO A 182 20.83 11.34 5.38
CA PRO A 182 20.74 10.42 6.51
C PRO A 182 19.45 10.62 7.33
N THR A 183 18.98 11.86 7.41
CA THR A 183 17.85 12.30 8.23
C THR A 183 16.51 12.27 7.49
N ARG A 184 16.48 11.85 6.22
CA ARG A 184 15.28 11.80 5.36
C ARG A 184 14.55 13.13 5.28
N GLU A 185 15.27 14.23 5.10
CA GLU A 185 14.70 15.58 5.00
C GLU A 185 13.55 15.66 3.99
N GLU A 186 12.63 16.59 4.21
CA GLU A 186 11.50 16.81 3.30
C GLU A 186 11.99 17.42 1.97
N LYS A 187 11.34 17.01 0.88
CA LYS A 187 11.43 17.65 -0.43
C LYS A 187 10.04 17.77 -1.04
N ASP A 188 9.92 18.68 -2.00
CA ASP A 188 8.71 18.81 -2.80
C ASP A 188 8.35 17.46 -3.43
N ASN A 189 7.05 17.20 -3.46
CA ASN A 189 6.49 16.07 -4.18
C ASN A 189 6.50 16.34 -5.70
N VAL A 190 6.20 15.33 -6.51
CA VAL A 190 6.04 15.51 -7.96
C VAL A 190 4.94 16.54 -8.27
N ASP A 191 5.15 17.37 -9.29
CA ASP A 191 4.16 18.36 -9.71
C ASP A 191 2.89 17.68 -10.26
N MET A 192 1.77 17.93 -9.57
CA MET A 192 0.45 17.39 -9.92
C MET A 192 -0.44 18.41 -10.63
N SER A 193 0.11 19.55 -11.03
CA SER A 193 -0.63 20.64 -11.64
C SER A 193 -1.36 20.22 -12.92
N GLY A 194 -2.68 20.34 -12.88
CA GLY A 194 -3.57 20.00 -13.98
C GLY A 194 -3.97 18.53 -14.07
N MET A 195 -3.53 17.68 -13.13
CA MET A 195 -4.04 16.31 -13.02
C MET A 195 -5.49 16.33 -12.53
N THR A 196 -6.36 15.56 -13.19
CA THR A 196 -7.80 15.52 -12.86
C THR A 196 -8.25 14.12 -12.49
N THR A 197 -7.52 13.12 -12.95
CA THR A 197 -7.93 11.71 -12.94
C THR A 197 -6.80 10.84 -12.39
N VAL A 198 -7.17 9.81 -11.64
CA VAL A 198 -6.27 8.77 -11.13
C VAL A 198 -6.75 7.41 -11.62
N ILE A 199 -5.90 6.74 -12.39
CA ILE A 199 -6.06 5.32 -12.70
C ILE A 199 -5.39 4.54 -11.58
N VAL A 200 -6.13 3.62 -10.95
CA VAL A 200 -5.61 2.69 -9.97
C VAL A 200 -5.53 1.30 -10.61
N LEU A 201 -4.42 0.61 -10.39
CA LEU A 201 -4.15 -0.73 -10.90
C LEU A 201 -3.98 -1.67 -9.72
N GLY A 202 -4.61 -2.85 -9.78
CA GLY A 202 -4.42 -3.90 -8.78
C GLY A 202 -3.59 -5.05 -9.35
N HIS A 203 -2.64 -5.52 -8.54
CA HIS A 203 -1.71 -6.61 -8.87
C HIS A 203 -1.84 -7.69 -7.80
N HIS A 204 -2.38 -8.84 -8.16
CA HIS A 204 -2.67 -9.90 -7.20
C HIS A 204 -1.42 -10.70 -6.86
N MET A 205 -1.18 -10.90 -5.58
CA MET A 205 -0.08 -11.74 -5.10
C MET A 205 -0.41 -13.23 -5.28
N ASP A 206 0.63 -14.07 -5.37
CA ASP A 206 0.46 -15.52 -5.46
C ASP A 206 -0.25 -16.11 -4.22
N HIS A 207 -1.39 -16.77 -4.44
CA HIS A 207 -2.22 -17.28 -3.34
C HIS A 207 -1.50 -18.33 -2.48
N ASP A 208 -0.70 -19.19 -3.08
CA ASP A 208 -0.07 -20.30 -2.36
C ASP A 208 1.14 -19.83 -1.54
N LEU A 209 1.93 -18.90 -2.06
CA LEU A 209 2.99 -18.23 -1.29
C LEU A 209 2.43 -17.44 -0.11
N VAL A 210 1.30 -16.72 -0.28
CA VAL A 210 0.68 -15.99 0.85
C VAL A 210 0.28 -16.93 2.00
N LYS A 211 -0.05 -18.20 1.73
CA LYS A 211 -0.35 -19.19 2.79
C LYS A 211 0.87 -19.53 3.65
N ALA A 212 2.08 -19.29 3.16
CA ALA A 212 3.33 -19.62 3.85
C ALA A 212 3.84 -18.51 4.79
N TYR A 213 3.25 -17.31 4.75
CA TYR A 213 3.63 -16.21 5.66
C TYR A 213 3.54 -16.64 7.14
N PRO A 214 4.42 -16.16 8.03
CA PRO A 214 5.60 -15.36 7.72
C PRO A 214 6.75 -16.27 7.24
N SER A 215 7.43 -15.91 6.15
CA SER A 215 8.67 -16.55 5.70
C SER A 215 9.34 -15.69 4.62
N ALA A 216 10.64 -15.85 4.41
CA ALA A 216 11.33 -15.24 3.26
C ALA A 216 10.72 -15.76 1.94
N LEU A 217 10.36 -17.05 1.89
CA LEU A 217 9.66 -17.64 0.74
C LEU A 217 8.37 -16.89 0.42
N ALA A 218 7.50 -16.69 1.41
CA ALA A 218 6.21 -16.04 1.21
C ALA A 218 6.38 -14.56 0.81
N ALA A 219 7.40 -13.88 1.35
CA ALA A 219 7.72 -12.50 0.98
C ALA A 219 8.06 -12.34 -0.51
N ALA A 220 8.45 -13.41 -1.22
CA ALA A 220 8.64 -13.37 -2.67
C ALA A 220 7.35 -13.04 -3.44
N ALA A 221 6.18 -13.34 -2.87
CA ALA A 221 4.91 -12.92 -3.45
C ALA A 221 4.75 -11.40 -3.47
N THR A 222 5.31 -10.70 -2.48
CA THR A 222 5.33 -9.23 -2.46
C THR A 222 6.30 -8.70 -3.50
N GLY A 223 7.53 -9.23 -3.51
CA GLY A 223 8.56 -8.74 -4.42
C GLY A 223 8.19 -8.91 -5.88
N ARG A 224 7.59 -10.06 -6.23
CA ARG A 224 7.12 -10.33 -7.60
C ARG A 224 6.15 -9.25 -8.07
N GLU A 225 5.16 -8.89 -7.25
CA GLU A 225 4.17 -7.90 -7.67
C GLU A 225 4.71 -6.46 -7.69
N TYR A 226 5.70 -6.11 -6.87
CA TYR A 226 6.42 -4.83 -7.05
C TYR A 226 7.18 -4.77 -8.38
N SER A 227 7.79 -5.89 -8.79
CA SER A 227 8.48 -5.98 -10.08
C SER A 227 7.51 -5.91 -11.26
N HIS A 228 6.37 -6.60 -11.18
CA HIS A 228 5.32 -6.54 -12.20
C HIS A 228 4.69 -5.15 -12.29
N GLU A 229 4.29 -4.56 -11.17
CA GLU A 229 3.58 -3.29 -11.19
C GLU A 229 4.44 -2.16 -11.77
N ALA A 230 5.76 -2.17 -11.52
CA ALA A 230 6.68 -1.18 -12.07
C ALA A 230 6.71 -1.23 -13.62
N ALA A 231 6.77 -2.44 -14.19
CA ALA A 231 6.70 -2.61 -15.65
C ALA A 231 5.33 -2.19 -16.22
N ILE A 232 4.25 -2.57 -15.54
CA ILE A 232 2.87 -2.30 -16.01
C ILE A 232 2.56 -0.80 -15.96
N VAL A 233 2.79 -0.16 -14.81
CA VAL A 233 2.40 1.24 -14.58
C VAL A 233 3.16 2.20 -15.48
N THR A 234 4.46 1.95 -15.70
CA THR A 234 5.30 2.78 -16.59
C THR A 234 4.93 2.59 -18.06
N SER A 235 4.54 1.37 -18.46
CA SER A 235 4.07 1.08 -19.82
C SER A 235 2.74 1.77 -20.14
N ILE A 236 1.80 1.77 -19.19
CA ILE A 236 0.51 2.47 -19.37
C ILE A 236 0.71 3.98 -19.38
N ALA A 237 1.56 4.55 -18.50
CA ALA A 237 1.87 5.97 -18.54
C ALA A 237 2.53 6.39 -19.86
N SER A 238 3.43 5.56 -20.39
CA SER A 238 4.04 5.76 -21.72
C SER A 238 3.00 5.72 -22.85
N PHE A 239 2.00 4.84 -22.76
CA PHE A 239 0.88 4.83 -23.70
C PHE A 239 0.07 6.14 -23.64
N ILE A 240 -0.23 6.65 -22.44
CA ILE A 240 -0.96 7.91 -22.25
C ILE A 240 -0.15 9.11 -22.78
N HIS A 241 1.17 9.12 -22.57
CA HIS A 241 2.06 10.10 -23.19
C HIS A 241 1.99 10.05 -24.73
N GLY A 242 1.93 8.85 -25.30
CA GLY A 242 1.74 8.66 -26.75
C GLY A 242 0.40 9.20 -27.28
N LEU A 243 -0.61 9.37 -26.42
CA LEU A 243 -1.87 10.04 -26.75
C LEU A 243 -1.81 11.58 -26.59
N GLY A 244 -0.69 12.13 -26.14
CA GLY A 244 -0.51 13.57 -25.93
C GLY A 244 -1.03 14.08 -24.58
N TYR A 245 -1.26 13.20 -23.60
CA TYR A 245 -1.71 13.53 -22.25
C TYR A 245 -0.60 13.33 -21.22
N LYS A 246 -0.64 14.08 -20.13
CA LYS A 246 0.30 13.94 -19.02
C LYS A 246 0.00 12.64 -18.26
N ALA A 247 1.04 11.92 -17.84
CA ALA A 247 0.88 10.76 -16.97
C ALA A 247 2.04 10.64 -15.98
N VAL A 248 1.73 10.66 -14.68
CA VAL A 248 2.69 10.39 -13.61
C VAL A 248 2.44 8.97 -13.11
N ALA A 249 3.32 8.05 -13.51
CA ALA A 249 3.33 6.68 -13.01
C ALA A 249 3.89 6.64 -11.59
N SER A 250 3.19 5.96 -10.68
CA SER A 250 3.55 5.95 -9.27
C SER A 250 3.14 4.63 -8.59
N SER A 251 3.89 4.22 -7.57
CA SER A 251 3.61 3.03 -6.74
C SER A 251 3.36 3.45 -5.29
N ASN A 252 4.34 3.32 -4.37
CA ASN A 252 4.19 3.69 -2.96
C ASN A 252 4.54 5.17 -2.69
N ASP A 253 5.21 5.80 -3.64
CA ASP A 253 5.57 7.22 -3.67
C ASP A 253 4.34 8.11 -3.90
N THR A 254 4.52 9.43 -3.99
CA THR A 254 3.55 10.46 -4.42
C THR A 254 2.27 10.63 -3.56
N ALA A 255 1.56 9.56 -3.23
CA ALA A 255 0.24 9.61 -2.57
C ALA A 255 -0.13 8.27 -1.92
N LEU A 256 -1.04 8.31 -0.95
CA LEU A 256 -1.61 7.13 -0.30
C LEU A 256 -2.48 6.32 -1.27
N SER A 257 -2.14 5.05 -1.51
CA SER A 257 -2.87 4.20 -2.48
C SER A 257 -4.26 3.77 -2.00
N ILE A 258 -4.45 3.57 -0.68
CA ILE A 258 -5.68 3.01 -0.10
C ILE A 258 -6.92 3.87 -0.39
N PRO A 259 -6.94 5.19 -0.14
CA PRO A 259 -8.10 6.02 -0.44
C PRO A 259 -8.49 6.02 -1.92
N TYR A 260 -7.51 6.13 -2.80
CA TYR A 260 -7.74 6.07 -4.25
C TYR A 260 -8.28 4.71 -4.70
N ALA A 261 -7.76 3.60 -4.16
CA ALA A 261 -8.27 2.27 -4.47
C ALA A 261 -9.73 2.09 -4.06
N ILE A 262 -10.16 2.66 -2.93
CA ILE A 262 -11.58 2.62 -2.50
C ILE A 262 -12.44 3.42 -3.47
N LYS A 263 -12.07 4.68 -3.76
CA LYS A 263 -12.83 5.54 -4.67
C LYS A 263 -12.89 4.99 -6.10
N ALA A 264 -11.80 4.35 -6.56
CA ALA A 264 -11.73 3.65 -7.84
C ALA A 264 -12.53 2.34 -7.89
N GLY A 265 -13.22 1.96 -6.80
CA GLY A 265 -14.08 0.78 -6.77
C GLY A 265 -13.32 -0.55 -6.69
N MET A 266 -12.09 -0.57 -6.15
CA MET A 266 -11.31 -1.81 -6.02
C MET A 266 -11.85 -2.74 -4.94
N GLY A 267 -12.44 -2.18 -3.88
CA GLY A 267 -12.96 -2.96 -2.76
C GLY A 267 -13.16 -2.12 -1.51
N GLU A 268 -13.28 -2.79 -0.36
CA GLU A 268 -13.53 -2.14 0.93
C GLU A 268 -12.32 -2.21 1.87
N TYR A 269 -12.16 -1.20 2.73
CA TYR A 269 -11.13 -1.18 3.76
C TYR A 269 -11.40 -2.22 4.87
N GLY A 270 -10.44 -3.12 5.08
CA GLY A 270 -10.49 -4.11 6.17
C GLY A 270 -9.78 -3.66 7.44
N ARG A 271 -10.12 -4.29 8.59
CA ARG A 271 -9.40 -4.12 9.87
C ARG A 271 -7.89 -4.35 9.76
N ASN A 272 -7.46 -5.20 8.83
CA ASN A 272 -6.06 -5.48 8.54
C ASN A 272 -5.35 -4.38 7.73
N GLN A 273 -6.00 -3.24 7.52
CA GLN A 273 -5.52 -2.07 6.78
C GLN A 273 -5.35 -2.22 5.27
N MET A 274 -5.87 -3.31 4.70
CA MET A 274 -5.80 -3.57 3.26
C MET A 274 -7.16 -3.35 2.62
N ILE A 275 -7.16 -3.13 1.31
CA ILE A 275 -8.39 -3.26 0.52
C ILE A 275 -8.69 -4.73 0.34
N ILE A 276 -9.89 -5.13 0.73
CA ILE A 276 -10.45 -6.43 0.43
C ILE A 276 -11.18 -6.30 -0.91
N THR A 277 -10.61 -6.93 -1.94
CA THR A 277 -11.20 -7.01 -3.28
C THR A 277 -12.15 -8.20 -3.39
N GLU A 278 -13.10 -8.15 -4.31
CA GLU A 278 -14.00 -9.30 -4.54
C GLU A 278 -13.24 -10.48 -5.16
N GLU A 279 -12.26 -10.15 -6.01
CA GLU A 279 -11.53 -11.06 -6.88
C GLU A 279 -10.40 -11.80 -6.15
N PHE A 280 -9.73 -11.13 -5.20
CA PHE A 280 -8.51 -11.65 -4.58
C PHE A 280 -8.48 -11.48 -3.05
N GLY A 281 -9.50 -10.86 -2.44
CA GLY A 281 -9.48 -10.52 -1.03
C GLY A 281 -8.36 -9.53 -0.70
N PRO A 282 -7.62 -9.70 0.40
CA PRO A 282 -6.58 -8.74 0.82
C PRO A 282 -5.26 -8.84 0.05
N ARG A 283 -5.09 -9.77 -0.90
CA ARG A 283 -3.78 -10.10 -1.50
C ARG A 283 -3.35 -9.19 -2.65
N VAL A 284 -3.84 -7.97 -2.70
CA VAL A 284 -3.63 -7.07 -3.84
C VAL A 284 -2.66 -5.95 -3.47
N ARG A 285 -1.69 -5.69 -4.34
CA ARG A 285 -0.85 -4.48 -4.35
C ARG A 285 -1.45 -3.47 -5.30
N PHE A 286 -1.24 -2.18 -5.05
CA PHE A 286 -1.84 -1.12 -5.85
C PHE A 286 -0.77 -0.14 -6.32
N SER A 287 -0.76 0.12 -7.62
CA SER A 287 -0.06 1.24 -8.24
C SER A 287 -1.08 2.21 -8.84
N LYS A 288 -0.61 3.40 -9.21
CA LYS A 288 -1.50 4.46 -9.69
C LYS A 288 -0.84 5.36 -10.73
N ILE A 289 -1.67 5.92 -11.60
CA ILE A 289 -1.26 6.86 -12.65
C ILE A 289 -2.13 8.10 -12.52
N PHE A 290 -1.51 9.24 -12.31
CA PHE A 290 -2.18 10.54 -12.31
C PHE A 290 -2.11 11.13 -13.71
N THR A 291 -3.23 11.63 -14.22
CA THR A 291 -3.32 12.08 -15.61
C THR A 291 -4.35 13.20 -15.80
N ASP A 292 -4.17 13.98 -16.87
CA ASP A 292 -5.18 14.90 -17.41
C ASP A 292 -6.04 14.25 -18.52
N LEU A 293 -5.83 12.97 -18.82
CA LEU A 293 -6.67 12.19 -19.75
C LEU A 293 -8.09 12.05 -19.17
N PRO A 294 -9.13 12.55 -19.86
CA PRO A 294 -10.50 12.44 -19.38
C PRO A 294 -10.98 10.99 -19.41
N LEU A 295 -11.37 10.45 -18.25
CA LEU A 295 -11.87 9.08 -18.09
C LEU A 295 -13.12 9.05 -17.20
N GLU A 296 -13.90 7.98 -17.35
CA GLU A 296 -15.12 7.75 -16.58
C GLU A 296 -14.75 7.17 -15.23
N HIS A 297 -15.18 7.83 -14.16
CA HIS A 297 -14.85 7.44 -12.79
C HIS A 297 -15.72 6.26 -12.34
N ASN A 298 -15.08 5.31 -11.66
CA ASN A 298 -15.76 4.24 -10.96
C ASN A 298 -16.40 4.75 -9.67
N LYS A 299 -17.29 3.92 -9.11
CA LYS A 299 -17.89 4.14 -7.80
C LYS A 299 -17.31 3.17 -6.78
N PRO A 300 -17.20 3.57 -5.50
CA PRO A 300 -16.86 2.67 -4.41
C PRO A 300 -17.74 1.42 -4.39
N LYS A 301 -17.15 0.26 -4.11
CA LYS A 301 -17.87 -1.01 -3.94
C LYS A 301 -18.20 -1.25 -2.47
N ARG A 302 -19.39 -1.82 -2.20
CA ARG A 302 -19.83 -2.29 -0.89
C ARG A 302 -20.41 -3.70 -0.98
N PHE A 303 -19.79 -4.66 -0.32
CA PHE A 303 -20.16 -6.06 -0.21
C PHE A 303 -20.05 -6.63 1.22
N GLY A 304 -19.89 -5.77 2.24
CA GLY A 304 -20.09 -6.10 3.65
C GLY A 304 -18.81 -6.38 4.45
N VAL A 305 -17.67 -5.83 4.01
CA VAL A 305 -16.39 -6.05 4.70
C VAL A 305 -16.36 -5.31 6.02
N HIS A 306 -16.85 -4.08 6.07
CA HIS A 306 -16.90 -3.30 7.32
C HIS A 306 -17.70 -4.04 8.41
N GLU A 307 -18.90 -4.50 8.09
CA GLU A 307 -19.79 -5.23 9.01
C GLU A 307 -19.16 -6.55 9.44
N PHE A 308 -18.48 -7.26 8.53
CA PHE A 308 -17.75 -8.47 8.87
C PHE A 308 -16.57 -8.17 9.81
N CYS A 309 -15.78 -7.13 9.52
CA CYS A 309 -14.66 -6.70 10.36
C CYS A 309 -15.08 -6.19 11.74
N SER A 310 -16.33 -5.71 11.89
CA SER A 310 -16.88 -5.30 13.19
C SER A 310 -17.03 -6.46 14.19
N ILE A 311 -17.18 -7.70 13.69
CA ILE A 311 -17.30 -8.92 14.51
C ILE A 311 -16.07 -9.83 14.44
N CYS A 312 -15.23 -9.67 13.41
CA CYS A 312 -14.08 -10.52 13.16
C CYS A 312 -12.78 -9.84 13.62
N ASN A 313 -12.02 -10.55 14.47
CA ASN A 313 -10.71 -10.11 14.96
C ASN A 313 -9.56 -11.01 14.49
N LYS A 314 -9.78 -11.97 13.58
CA LYS A 314 -8.77 -13.01 13.23
C LYS A 314 -7.40 -12.44 12.84
N CYS A 315 -7.35 -11.31 12.13
CA CYS A 315 -6.09 -10.66 11.78
C CYS A 315 -5.36 -10.07 13.01
N ALA A 316 -6.09 -9.44 13.94
CA ALA A 316 -5.56 -8.89 15.18
C ALA A 316 -5.17 -10.00 16.18
N ASP A 317 -5.98 -11.06 16.26
CA ASP A 317 -5.70 -12.26 17.05
C ASP A 317 -4.40 -12.93 16.59
N ALA A 318 -4.25 -13.11 15.27
CA ALA A 318 -3.08 -13.76 14.67
C ALA A 318 -1.82 -12.89 14.68
N CYS A 319 -1.93 -11.56 14.84
CA CYS A 319 -0.79 -10.63 14.83
C CYS A 319 0.08 -10.81 16.08
N PRO A 320 1.32 -11.34 15.97
CA PRO A 320 2.17 -11.59 17.14
C PRO A 320 2.50 -10.33 17.95
N PRO A 321 2.84 -9.17 17.35
CA PRO A 321 3.13 -7.96 18.12
C PRO A 321 1.88 -7.20 18.57
N LYS A 322 0.66 -7.69 18.27
CA LYS A 322 -0.61 -6.99 18.55
C LYS A 322 -0.60 -5.55 18.03
N ALA A 323 -0.18 -5.41 16.77
CA ALA A 323 -0.11 -4.13 16.09
C ALA A 323 -1.47 -3.67 15.54
N LEU A 324 -2.38 -4.59 15.23
CA LEU A 324 -3.72 -4.26 14.72
C LEU A 324 -4.69 -3.95 15.87
N PRO A 325 -5.59 -2.97 15.70
CA PRO A 325 -6.53 -2.59 16.74
C PRO A 325 -7.68 -3.59 16.88
N PHE A 326 -8.17 -3.72 18.11
CA PHE A 326 -9.44 -4.36 18.45
C PHE A 326 -10.54 -3.30 18.53
N GLY A 327 -11.81 -3.71 18.46
CA GLY A 327 -12.94 -2.77 18.63
C GLY A 327 -13.27 -1.94 17.37
N PRO A 328 -14.07 -0.88 17.51
CA PRO A 328 -14.46 -0.02 16.39
C PRO A 328 -13.27 0.79 15.82
N PRO A 329 -13.40 1.35 14.61
CA PRO A 329 -12.47 2.36 14.10
C PRO A 329 -12.36 3.57 15.02
N GLU A 330 -11.19 4.20 15.05
CA GLU A 330 -10.93 5.43 15.80
C GLU A 330 -10.23 6.46 14.90
N GLU A 331 -10.35 7.73 15.24
CA GLU A 331 -9.64 8.80 14.53
C GLU A 331 -8.14 8.75 14.82
N GLY A 332 -7.32 8.88 13.78
CA GLY A 332 -5.87 8.94 13.93
C GLY A 332 -5.23 7.58 14.14
N GLY A 333 -4.25 7.51 15.04
CA GLY A 333 -3.58 6.26 15.38
C GLY A 333 -2.50 6.42 16.46
N PRO A 334 -1.83 5.32 16.82
CA PRO A 334 -1.06 5.24 18.05
C PRO A 334 0.31 5.94 17.99
N ASN A 335 0.75 6.41 16.82
CA ASN A 335 2.02 7.09 16.62
C ASN A 335 1.99 7.96 15.36
N ARG A 336 3.06 8.73 15.15
CA ARG A 336 3.19 9.67 14.02
C ARG A 336 3.15 9.02 12.64
N SER A 337 3.36 7.71 12.53
CA SER A 337 3.16 6.98 11.26
C SER A 337 1.68 6.77 10.91
N SER A 338 0.77 7.42 11.64
CA SER A 338 -0.68 7.37 11.43
C SER A 338 -1.16 8.68 10.84
N ILE A 339 -1.96 8.61 9.78
CA ILE A 339 -2.67 9.78 9.25
C ILE A 339 -3.63 10.35 10.31
N LYS A 340 -3.68 11.68 10.42
CA LYS A 340 -4.55 12.41 11.36
C LYS A 340 -5.90 12.74 10.72
N GLY A 341 -6.92 12.89 11.56
CA GLY A 341 -8.25 13.33 11.13
C GLY A 341 -9.02 12.35 10.25
N VAL A 342 -8.66 11.06 10.23
CA VAL A 342 -9.38 9.99 9.53
C VAL A 342 -9.78 8.91 10.53
N THR A 343 -11.07 8.59 10.60
CA THR A 343 -11.59 7.48 11.43
C THR A 343 -11.51 6.16 10.66
N LYS A 344 -10.60 5.28 11.09
CA LYS A 344 -10.38 3.95 10.49
C LYS A 344 -9.71 3.00 11.49
N TRP A 345 -9.62 1.72 11.15
CA TRP A 345 -8.75 0.81 11.91
C TRP A 345 -7.28 1.14 11.65
N THR A 346 -6.63 1.82 12.60
CA THR A 346 -5.22 2.19 12.49
C THR A 346 -4.31 1.25 13.27
N ALA A 347 -3.37 0.60 12.58
CA ALA A 347 -2.35 -0.24 13.16
C ALA A 347 -1.23 0.59 13.80
N ASN A 348 -0.59 0.02 14.81
CA ASN A 348 0.68 0.51 15.31
C ASN A 348 1.81 0.11 14.36
N GLY A 349 2.24 1.05 13.51
CA GLY A 349 3.30 0.85 12.51
C GLY A 349 4.62 0.39 13.12
N GLU A 350 5.04 0.96 14.26
CA GLU A 350 6.28 0.60 14.95
C GLU A 350 6.27 -0.85 15.45
N LYS A 351 5.18 -1.29 16.08
CA LYS A 351 5.01 -2.70 16.51
C LYS A 351 5.02 -3.65 15.32
N CYS A 352 4.37 -3.27 14.22
CA CYS A 352 4.34 -4.07 13.00
C CYS A 352 5.74 -4.22 12.41
N PHE A 353 6.42 -3.10 12.16
CA PHE A 353 7.73 -3.07 11.52
C PHE A 353 8.81 -3.71 12.37
N LYS A 354 8.80 -3.51 13.70
CA LYS A 354 9.72 -4.20 14.63
C LYS A 354 9.64 -5.73 14.55
N TYR A 355 8.49 -6.28 14.16
CA TYR A 355 8.38 -7.71 13.92
C TYR A 355 9.04 -8.12 12.60
N TRP A 356 8.90 -7.32 11.53
CA TRP A 356 9.56 -7.56 10.24
C TRP A 356 11.07 -7.56 10.39
N THR A 357 11.60 -6.60 11.16
CA THR A 357 13.04 -6.45 11.32
C THR A 357 13.68 -7.68 11.97
N LYS A 358 13.01 -8.27 12.97
CA LYS A 358 13.40 -9.54 13.59
C LYS A 358 13.30 -10.75 12.66
N LEU A 359 12.26 -10.77 11.81
CA LEU A 359 12.08 -11.81 10.79
C LEU A 359 13.12 -11.73 9.66
N ARG A 360 13.71 -10.55 9.42
CA ARG A 360 14.53 -10.24 8.21
C ARG A 360 13.75 -10.43 6.91
N ALA A 361 12.43 -10.32 6.97
CA ALA A 361 11.52 -10.48 5.85
C ALA A 361 10.16 -9.86 6.20
N ASP A 362 9.39 -9.57 5.16
CA ASP A 362 8.05 -9.02 5.24
C ASP A 362 7.10 -9.99 5.97
N CYS A 363 6.16 -9.46 6.77
CA CYS A 363 5.26 -10.29 7.59
C CYS A 363 3.97 -10.73 6.88
N ALA A 364 2.91 -9.93 6.84
CA ALA A 364 1.60 -10.28 6.24
C ALA A 364 0.81 -11.48 6.85
N ILE A 365 1.04 -11.87 8.10
CA ILE A 365 0.16 -12.85 8.81
C ILE A 365 -1.32 -12.41 8.79
N CYS A 366 -1.57 -11.11 8.92
CA CYS A 366 -2.91 -10.53 8.87
C CYS A 366 -3.62 -10.71 7.52
N MET A 367 -2.87 -10.82 6.42
CA MET A 367 -3.39 -11.15 5.10
C MET A 367 -3.75 -12.64 5.04
N ARG A 368 -2.81 -13.51 5.42
CA ARG A 368 -2.99 -14.97 5.46
C ARG A 368 -4.20 -15.39 6.30
N ALA A 369 -4.33 -14.81 7.49
CA ALA A 369 -5.37 -15.16 8.46
C ALA A 369 -6.76 -14.58 8.13
N CYS A 370 -6.86 -13.67 7.16
CA CYS A 370 -8.13 -13.01 6.83
C CYS A 370 -9.12 -14.03 6.22
N PRO A 371 -10.39 -14.09 6.69
CA PRO A 371 -11.40 -14.95 6.08
C PRO A 371 -11.67 -14.69 4.60
N TYR A 372 -11.44 -13.46 4.13
CA TYR A 372 -11.54 -13.10 2.71
C TYR A 372 -10.34 -13.56 1.86
N ASN A 373 -9.28 -14.09 2.46
CA ASN A 373 -8.12 -14.64 1.76
C ASN A 373 -8.44 -16.06 1.24
N LYS A 374 -9.23 -16.15 0.16
CA LYS A 374 -9.68 -17.40 -0.47
C LYS A 374 -9.26 -17.49 -1.93
N ASP A 375 -9.51 -18.67 -2.51
CA ASP A 375 -9.40 -18.94 -3.95
C ASP A 375 -10.76 -18.75 -4.63
N TYR A 376 -10.96 -17.57 -5.21
CA TYR A 376 -12.23 -17.18 -5.84
C TYR A 376 -12.41 -17.71 -7.27
N SER A 377 -11.45 -18.47 -7.81
CA SER A 377 -11.70 -19.28 -9.01
C SER A 377 -12.82 -20.31 -8.74
N LYS A 378 -12.95 -20.75 -7.49
CA LYS A 378 -13.97 -21.70 -7.02
C LYS A 378 -15.28 -20.97 -6.70
N TRP A 379 -16.37 -21.40 -7.32
CA TRP A 379 -17.71 -20.81 -7.11
C TRP A 379 -18.17 -20.92 -5.65
N THR A 380 -17.78 -21.98 -4.94
CA THR A 380 -18.09 -22.18 -3.52
C THR A 380 -17.46 -21.09 -2.65
N MET A 381 -16.26 -20.61 -2.99
CA MET A 381 -15.61 -19.52 -2.26
C MET A 381 -16.23 -18.16 -2.60
N ARG A 382 -16.72 -17.96 -3.82
CA ARG A 382 -17.50 -16.76 -4.17
C ARG A 382 -18.82 -16.71 -3.40
N LEU A 383 -19.52 -17.85 -3.27
CA LEU A 383 -20.70 -17.95 -2.43
C LEU A 383 -20.35 -17.67 -0.96
N TYR A 384 -19.27 -18.27 -0.45
CA TYR A 384 -18.77 -18.05 0.90
C TYR A 384 -18.57 -16.55 1.22
N GLN A 385 -17.90 -15.82 0.33
CA GLN A 385 -17.69 -14.37 0.45
C GLN A 385 -19.01 -13.59 0.47
N ARG A 386 -19.94 -13.88 -0.45
CA ARG A 386 -21.26 -13.25 -0.44
C ARG A 386 -21.97 -13.45 0.90
N LEU A 387 -21.96 -14.66 1.43
CA LEU A 387 -22.59 -14.97 2.72
C LEU A 387 -21.91 -14.22 3.89
N MET A 388 -20.60 -14.01 3.85
CA MET A 388 -19.87 -13.19 4.85
C MET A 388 -20.32 -11.73 4.87
N GLY A 389 -20.78 -11.17 3.74
CA GLY A 389 -21.34 -9.81 3.68
C GLY A 389 -22.73 -9.68 4.29
N THR A 390 -23.49 -10.77 4.37
CA THR A 390 -24.89 -10.77 4.82
C THR A 390 -25.04 -10.95 6.34
N GLY A 391 -26.29 -11.06 6.83
CA GLY A 391 -26.59 -11.41 8.22
C GLY A 391 -26.03 -12.76 8.67
N LEU A 392 -25.61 -13.64 7.74
CA LEU A 392 -25.00 -14.93 8.04
C LEU A 392 -23.52 -14.84 8.47
N ARG A 393 -22.93 -13.64 8.48
CA ARG A 393 -21.52 -13.39 8.83
C ARG A 393 -21.00 -14.08 10.08
N ARG A 394 -21.82 -14.20 11.15
CA ARG A 394 -21.44 -14.90 12.39
C ARG A 394 -21.30 -16.41 12.18
N LEU A 395 -22.24 -17.01 11.44
CA LEU A 395 -22.18 -18.42 11.06
C LEU A 395 -20.98 -18.69 10.16
N MET A 396 -20.76 -17.82 9.17
CA MET A 396 -19.62 -17.94 8.25
C MET A 396 -18.28 -17.83 8.99
N LEU A 397 -18.15 -16.90 9.94
CA LEU A 397 -16.96 -16.77 10.77
C LEU A 397 -16.73 -18.02 11.66
N TRP A 398 -17.79 -18.57 12.24
CA TRP A 398 -17.71 -19.84 12.99
C TRP A 398 -17.23 -20.98 12.08
N LEU A 399 -17.77 -21.08 10.86
CA LEU A 399 -17.38 -22.08 9.87
C LEU A 399 -15.91 -21.90 9.43
N ASP A 400 -15.47 -20.65 9.23
CA ASP A 400 -14.08 -20.32 8.89
C ASP A 400 -13.09 -20.91 9.91
N ASN A 401 -13.43 -20.76 11.19
CA ASN A 401 -12.65 -21.27 12.31
C ASN A 401 -12.70 -22.80 12.35
N ARG A 402 -13.88 -23.40 12.19
CA ARG A 402 -14.07 -24.85 12.25
C ARG A 402 -13.34 -25.61 11.13
N LEU A 403 -13.23 -24.99 9.95
CA LEU A 403 -12.52 -25.52 8.78
C LEU A 403 -11.01 -25.23 8.80
N GLY A 404 -10.51 -24.48 9.79
CA GLY A 404 -9.09 -24.18 9.92
C GLY A 404 -8.54 -23.26 8.83
N TYR A 405 -9.38 -22.45 8.18
CA TYR A 405 -8.90 -21.51 7.18
C TYR A 405 -7.97 -20.46 7.78
N GLY A 406 -6.95 -20.08 7.01
CA GLY A 406 -5.91 -19.14 7.42
C GLY A 406 -4.74 -19.78 8.17
N ALA A 407 -4.75 -21.11 8.35
CA ALA A 407 -3.62 -21.87 8.84
C ALA A 407 -2.40 -21.71 7.92
N ARG A 408 -1.21 -21.72 8.54
CA ARG A 408 0.07 -21.61 7.82
C ARG A 408 0.36 -22.90 7.07
N VAL A 409 0.71 -22.79 5.79
CA VAL A 409 1.31 -23.88 5.02
C VAL A 409 2.83 -23.81 5.20
N LEU A 410 3.49 -24.96 5.33
CA LEU A 410 4.93 -24.98 5.53
C LEU A 410 5.66 -24.61 4.22
N PRO A 411 6.65 -23.71 4.25
CA PRO A 411 7.41 -23.30 3.07
C PRO A 411 7.98 -24.47 2.25
N LYS A 412 8.52 -25.51 2.90
CA LYS A 412 8.99 -26.73 2.23
C LYS A 412 7.93 -27.43 1.37
N ASP A 413 6.65 -27.34 1.72
CA ASP A 413 5.58 -28.01 0.98
C ASP A 413 5.29 -27.28 -0.34
N TRP A 414 5.56 -25.97 -0.41
CA TRP A 414 5.47 -25.22 -1.67
C TRP A 414 6.57 -25.65 -2.65
N TRP A 415 7.82 -25.79 -2.18
CA TRP A 415 8.93 -26.28 -3.02
C TRP A 415 8.68 -27.68 -3.57
N ARG A 416 8.04 -28.55 -2.78
CA ARG A 416 7.75 -29.94 -3.18
C ARG A 416 6.74 -30.06 -4.32
N LYS A 417 5.86 -29.08 -4.52
CA LYS A 417 4.91 -29.08 -5.64
C LYS A 417 5.60 -29.14 -7.00
N GLY A 418 6.82 -28.60 -7.12
CA GLY A 418 7.62 -28.70 -8.34
C GLY A 418 8.05 -30.12 -8.69
N MET A 419 7.93 -31.08 -7.78
CA MET A 419 8.20 -32.50 -8.03
C MET A 419 6.96 -33.27 -8.52
N GLU A 420 5.78 -32.65 -8.47
CA GLU A 420 4.49 -33.26 -8.84
C GLU A 420 4.10 -32.99 -10.31
N GLY A 421 4.92 -32.23 -11.05
CA GLY A 421 4.65 -31.73 -12.39
C GLY A 421 5.47 -32.35 -13.51
#